data_AF-A0A0K2UHN3-F1
#
_entry.id   AF-A0A0K2UHN3-F1
#
_cell.length_a   1.000
_cell.length_b   1.000
_cell.length_c   1.000
_cell.angle_alpha   90.00
_cell.angle_beta   90.00
_cell.angle_gamma   90.00
#
_symmetry.space_group_name_H-M   'P 1'
#
loop_
_entity.id
_entity.type
_entity.pdbx_description
1 polymer ?
#
loop_
_entity_poly.entity_id
_entity_poly.type
_entity_poly.pdbx_seq_one_letter_code
_entity_poly.pdbx_strand_id
1 'polypeptide(L)'
;MLKRQKQLKALSKELCFSQKVKIVKPRWARVNTFKISFDDALKHFVEMDGLNYLEYDQDTKYQDFLEKVRLLEPYEFMCDLHVDNLLVFHPKTAFYSHELYLNGSIILQDKASTLPIQALNVKEGSIVMDACAAPGNKTTQIASCVGLNGGVYAIERDEERIQILDQTLERAGIHKSLVKVCNIDFTTLNPDDFPDVEYIVLDPSCSSSGILSDVTIGNRLSKLSAFQFKMLEHALKFPNVSKISYSTCSVHKIENEEVIEAIVKKHPHFKVQHVLKKWPTRGLNEYPHGDKFVRATFETDLCSGFFVAILKRIKMKKMNRKED
;
A
#
# COMPACT_ATOMS: atom_id res chain seq x y z
N MET A 1 53.00 -7.56 16.04
CA MET A 1 51.73 -7.93 15.33
C MET A 1 50.47 -7.76 16.18
N LEU A 2 50.46 -8.16 17.46
CA LEU A 2 49.26 -8.12 18.32
C LEU A 2 48.67 -6.71 18.60
N LYS A 3 49.51 -5.66 18.67
CA LYS A 3 49.04 -4.26 18.82
C LYS A 3 48.30 -3.74 17.57
N ARG A 4 48.75 -4.12 16.37
CA ARG A 4 48.16 -3.71 15.08
C ARG A 4 46.79 -4.38 14.85
N GLN A 5 46.63 -5.63 15.27
CA GLN A 5 45.34 -6.34 15.24
C GLN A 5 44.32 -5.80 16.25
N LYS A 6 44.76 -5.34 17.43
CA LYS A 6 43.86 -4.65 18.38
C LYS A 6 43.41 -3.28 17.88
N GLN A 7 44.30 -2.54 17.22
CA GLN A 7 43.95 -1.26 16.58
C GLN A 7 43.00 -1.42 15.39
N LEU A 8 43.19 -2.46 14.57
CA LEU A 8 42.27 -2.81 13.47
C LEU A 8 40.89 -3.29 13.97
N LYS A 9 40.83 -4.03 15.09
CA LYS A 9 39.55 -4.39 15.74
C LYS A 9 38.86 -3.23 16.47
N ALA A 10 39.62 -2.24 16.93
CA ALA A 10 39.08 -1.01 17.50
C ALA A 10 38.54 -0.09 16.38
N LEU A 11 39.29 0.08 15.29
CA LEU A 11 38.83 0.77 14.08
C LEU A 11 37.63 0.08 13.43
N SER A 12 37.56 -1.26 13.44
CA SER A 12 36.38 -1.98 12.92
C SER A 12 35.16 -1.86 13.85
N LYS A 13 35.36 -1.67 15.16
CA LYS A 13 34.27 -1.39 16.11
C LYS A 13 33.82 0.08 16.05
N GLU A 14 34.73 1.01 15.79
CA GLU A 14 34.42 2.42 15.55
C GLU A 14 33.77 2.65 14.17
N LEU A 15 34.17 1.90 13.12
CA LEU A 15 33.44 1.88 11.84
C LEU A 15 32.06 1.22 11.92
N CYS A 16 31.83 0.34 12.92
CA CYS A 16 30.54 -0.28 13.17
C CYS A 16 29.61 0.61 14.02
N PHE A 17 30.10 1.77 14.46
CA PHE A 17 29.31 2.90 14.94
C PHE A 17 29.15 3.93 13.82
N SER A 18 28.91 3.47 12.58
CA SER A 18 28.41 4.34 11.54
C SER A 18 27.08 4.90 12.01
N GLN A 19 27.06 6.21 12.27
CA GLN A 19 25.90 7.04 12.49
C GLN A 19 24.67 6.41 11.83
N LYS A 20 23.60 6.14 12.59
CA LYS A 20 22.28 5.92 12.00
C LYS A 20 22.01 7.16 11.15
N VAL A 21 22.32 7.10 9.86
CA VAL A 21 21.96 8.13 8.89
C VAL A 21 20.47 8.25 9.08
N LYS A 22 20.03 9.40 9.61
CA LYS A 22 18.61 9.64 9.85
C LYS A 22 17.99 9.62 8.46
N ILE A 23 17.39 8.50 8.09
CA ILE A 23 16.75 8.33 6.78
C ILE A 23 15.70 9.43 6.67
N VAL A 24 15.97 10.43 5.84
CA VAL A 24 15.08 11.57 5.68
C VAL A 24 14.12 11.22 4.55
N LYS A 25 12.97 10.62 4.90
CA LYS A 25 11.96 10.21 3.92
C LYS A 25 11.23 11.43 3.36
N PRO A 26 11.01 11.53 2.04
CA PRO A 26 10.14 12.56 1.47
C PRO A 26 8.72 12.44 2.03
N ARG A 27 7.98 13.55 2.01
CA ARG A 27 6.59 13.59 2.49
C ARG A 27 5.66 13.36 1.33
N TRP A 28 4.91 12.27 1.41
CA TRP A 28 3.88 11.91 0.44
C TRP A 28 2.51 12.36 0.95
N ALA A 29 1.75 13.08 0.13
CA ALA A 29 0.39 13.48 0.43
C ALA A 29 -0.51 13.20 -0.78
N ARG A 30 -1.53 12.37 -0.59
CA ARG A 30 -2.55 12.11 -1.60
C ARG A 30 -3.61 13.20 -1.53
N VAL A 31 -3.92 13.80 -2.66
CA VAL A 31 -5.04 14.73 -2.79
C VAL A 31 -6.35 13.94 -2.71
N ASN A 32 -7.25 14.39 -1.85
CA ASN A 32 -8.56 13.79 -1.66
C ASN A 32 -9.57 14.46 -2.60
N THR A 33 -9.80 13.82 -3.75
CA THR A 33 -10.65 14.34 -4.83
C THR A 33 -12.13 14.44 -4.48
N PHE A 34 -12.57 13.96 -3.31
CA PHE A 34 -13.90 14.25 -2.78
C PHE A 34 -14.07 15.67 -2.25
N LYS A 35 -12.98 16.30 -1.79
CA LYS A 35 -13.04 17.60 -1.10
C LYS A 35 -12.45 18.74 -1.93
N ILE A 36 -11.46 18.44 -2.75
CA ILE A 36 -10.77 19.43 -3.57
C ILE A 36 -10.38 18.80 -4.91
N SER A 37 -10.45 19.56 -6.00
CA SER A 37 -9.89 19.10 -7.26
C SER A 37 -8.36 19.02 -7.18
N PHE A 38 -7.73 18.24 -8.04
CA PHE A 38 -6.27 18.15 -8.06
C PHE A 38 -5.63 19.51 -8.38
N ASP A 39 -6.16 20.20 -9.39
CA ASP A 39 -5.67 21.51 -9.82
C ASP A 39 -5.82 22.57 -8.72
N ASP A 40 -6.94 22.57 -7.98
CA ASP A 40 -7.13 23.54 -6.90
C ASP A 40 -6.23 23.24 -5.70
N ALA A 41 -5.90 21.97 -5.44
CA ALA A 41 -4.89 21.63 -4.44
C ALA A 41 -3.50 22.13 -4.84
N LEU A 42 -3.11 21.97 -6.12
CA LEU A 42 -1.85 22.53 -6.64
C LEU A 42 -1.83 24.05 -6.50
N LYS A 43 -2.89 24.74 -6.92
CA LYS A 43 -3.01 26.20 -6.79
C LYS A 43 -2.92 26.65 -5.35
N HIS A 44 -3.57 25.95 -4.42
CA HIS A 44 -3.48 26.29 -2.99
C HIS A 44 -2.03 26.24 -2.51
N PHE A 45 -1.29 25.17 -2.82
CA PHE A 45 0.12 25.06 -2.43
C PHE A 45 0.99 26.15 -3.05
N VAL A 46 0.74 26.54 -4.30
CA VAL A 46 1.53 27.58 -4.98
C VAL A 46 1.17 28.98 -4.50
N GLU A 47 -0.12 29.33 -4.50
CA GLU A 47 -0.60 30.70 -4.31
C GLU A 47 -0.79 31.05 -2.83
N MET A 48 -1.25 30.10 -2.00
CA MET A 48 -1.53 30.33 -0.58
C MET A 48 -0.32 29.98 0.29
N ASP A 49 0.31 28.84 0.02
CA ASP A 49 1.46 28.37 0.82
C ASP A 49 2.82 28.87 0.29
N GLY A 50 2.84 29.46 -0.91
CA GLY A 50 4.05 29.99 -1.53
C GLY A 50 5.07 28.91 -1.92
N LEU A 51 4.61 27.68 -2.19
CA LEU A 51 5.46 26.57 -2.61
C LEU A 51 5.75 26.64 -4.11
N ASN A 52 6.95 26.23 -4.49
CA ASN A 52 7.36 26.10 -5.88
C ASN A 52 6.98 24.72 -6.40
N TYR A 53 6.08 24.68 -7.38
CA TYR A 53 5.73 23.45 -8.07
C TYR A 53 6.76 23.12 -9.16
N LEU A 54 7.39 21.95 -9.08
CA LEU A 54 8.37 21.48 -10.05
C LEU A 54 7.74 20.51 -11.05
N GLU A 55 7.83 20.87 -12.33
CA GLU A 55 7.41 20.02 -13.43
C GLU A 55 8.57 19.16 -13.98
N TYR A 56 8.19 18.10 -14.69
CA TYR A 56 9.10 17.24 -15.43
C TYR A 56 8.40 16.68 -16.66
N ASP A 57 9.17 16.32 -17.67
CA ASP A 57 8.66 15.85 -18.95
C ASP A 57 7.95 14.50 -18.83
N GLN A 58 6.96 14.25 -19.70
CA GLN A 58 6.16 13.02 -19.66
C GLN A 58 6.98 11.73 -19.88
N ASP A 59 8.14 11.83 -20.54
CA ASP A 59 9.07 10.74 -20.81
C ASP A 59 10.18 10.61 -19.77
N THR A 60 10.11 11.39 -18.67
CA THR A 60 11.04 11.32 -17.54
C THR A 60 11.17 9.88 -17.04
N LYS A 61 12.40 9.37 -16.99
CA LYS A 61 12.68 8.04 -16.47
C LYS A 61 12.54 8.05 -14.94
N TYR A 62 12.18 6.90 -14.38
CA TYR A 62 11.97 6.80 -12.94
C TYR A 62 13.21 7.16 -12.11
N GLN A 63 14.42 6.83 -12.57
CA GLN A 63 15.64 7.21 -11.85
C GLN A 63 15.84 8.73 -11.83
N ASP A 64 15.58 9.42 -12.94
CA ASP A 64 15.67 10.88 -13.03
C ASP A 64 14.61 11.55 -12.13
N PHE A 65 13.40 10.97 -12.06
CA PHE A 65 12.37 11.38 -11.11
C PHE A 65 12.85 11.22 -9.66
N LEU A 66 13.44 10.07 -9.29
CA LEU A 66 13.93 9.85 -7.93
C LEU A 66 15.06 10.81 -7.56
N GLU A 67 15.96 11.13 -8.50
CA GLU A 67 16.98 12.17 -8.28
C GLU A 67 16.34 13.54 -8.02
N LYS A 68 15.32 13.93 -8.80
CA LYS A 68 14.56 15.16 -8.52
C LYS A 68 13.95 15.16 -7.12
N VAL A 69 13.35 14.04 -6.68
CA VAL A 69 12.79 13.92 -5.32
C VAL A 69 13.87 14.03 -4.24
N ARG A 70 15.08 13.48 -4.46
CA ARG A 70 16.21 13.61 -3.52
C ARG A 70 16.72 15.04 -3.41
N LEU A 71 16.63 15.80 -4.50
CA LEU A 71 17.12 17.17 -4.63
C LEU A 71 16.07 18.23 -4.33
N LEU A 72 14.84 17.85 -3.97
CA LEU A 72 13.81 18.81 -3.55
C LEU A 72 14.36 19.71 -2.46
N GLU A 73 14.31 21.01 -2.68
CA GLU A 73 14.66 22.00 -1.66
C GLU A 73 13.46 22.29 -0.74
N PRO A 74 13.69 22.91 0.43
CA PRO A 74 12.59 23.46 1.21
C PRO A 74 11.69 24.35 0.35
N TYR A 75 10.37 24.22 0.52
CA TYR A 75 9.33 24.92 -0.25
C TYR A 75 9.12 24.40 -1.68
N GLU A 76 9.75 23.31 -2.10
CA GLU A 76 9.47 22.67 -3.38
C GLU A 76 8.60 21.42 -3.23
N PHE A 77 7.78 21.16 -4.26
CA PHE A 77 6.98 19.95 -4.36
C PHE A 77 6.70 19.59 -5.82
N MET A 78 6.30 18.35 -6.06
CA MET A 78 6.02 17.84 -7.41
C MET A 78 4.96 16.74 -7.36
N CYS A 79 4.39 16.41 -8.52
CA CYS A 79 3.54 15.23 -8.67
C CYS A 79 4.37 13.95 -8.63
N ASP A 80 3.75 12.83 -8.25
CA ASP A 80 4.36 11.52 -8.40
C ASP A 80 4.34 11.04 -9.86
N LEU A 81 5.38 10.29 -10.26
CA LEU A 81 5.47 9.73 -11.60
C LEU A 81 4.48 8.60 -11.89
N HIS A 82 4.10 7.82 -10.87
CA HIS A 82 3.37 6.57 -11.04
C HIS A 82 1.95 6.62 -10.52
N VAL A 83 1.70 7.39 -9.47
CA VAL A 83 0.43 7.43 -8.73
C VAL A 83 -0.27 8.75 -9.01
N ASP A 84 -1.43 8.70 -9.66
CA ASP A 84 -2.26 9.88 -9.86
C ASP A 84 -2.69 10.50 -8.52
N ASN A 85 -2.83 11.82 -8.50
CA ASN A 85 -3.23 12.59 -7.32
C ASN A 85 -2.30 12.45 -6.10
N LEU A 86 -1.07 11.96 -6.28
CA LEU A 86 -0.08 11.89 -5.22
C LEU A 86 0.96 12.98 -5.41
N LEU A 87 1.20 13.75 -4.35
CA LEU A 87 2.21 14.79 -4.30
C LEU A 87 3.36 14.36 -3.40
N VAL A 88 4.55 14.84 -3.74
CA VAL A 88 5.76 14.65 -2.93
C VAL A 88 6.38 15.99 -2.58
N PHE A 89 6.73 16.12 -1.31
CA PHE A 89 7.28 17.33 -0.72
C PHE A 89 8.61 17.01 -0.05
N HIS A 90 9.43 18.05 0.09
CA HIS A 90 10.64 17.99 0.89
C HIS A 90 10.37 17.44 2.31
N PRO A 91 11.26 16.61 2.90
CA PRO A 91 10.98 15.95 4.17
C PRO A 91 10.65 16.84 5.38
N LYS A 92 11.10 18.10 5.35
CA LYS A 92 10.85 19.08 6.42
C LYS A 92 9.49 19.79 6.30
N THR A 93 8.74 19.59 5.22
CA THR A 93 7.40 20.17 5.07
C THR A 93 6.48 19.66 6.18
N ALA A 94 5.85 20.58 6.90
CA ALA A 94 5.02 20.28 8.06
C ALA A 94 3.54 20.36 7.71
N PHE A 95 2.84 19.23 7.82
CA PHE A 95 1.42 19.15 7.47
C PHE A 95 0.47 19.07 8.68
N TYR A 96 0.97 18.77 9.89
CA TYR A 96 0.11 18.48 11.04
C TYR A 96 -0.84 19.63 11.43
N SER A 97 -0.46 20.87 11.14
CA SER A 97 -1.26 22.08 11.36
C SER A 97 -1.77 22.72 10.06
N HIS A 98 -1.56 22.07 8.92
CA HIS A 98 -1.89 22.60 7.61
C HIS A 98 -3.38 22.51 7.34
N GLU A 99 -3.98 23.56 6.78
CA GLU A 99 -5.42 23.64 6.54
C GLU A 99 -5.95 22.44 5.72
N LEU A 100 -5.36 22.19 4.55
CA LEU A 100 -5.74 21.06 3.70
C LEU A 100 -5.62 19.69 4.39
N TYR A 101 -4.70 19.53 5.35
CA TYR A 101 -4.58 18.27 6.10
C TYR A 101 -5.67 18.17 7.19
N LEU A 102 -5.87 19.25 7.95
CA LEU A 102 -6.85 19.31 9.03
C LEU A 102 -8.27 19.15 8.49
N ASN A 103 -8.57 19.78 7.37
CA ASN A 103 -9.86 19.64 6.70
C ASN A 103 -9.94 18.36 5.84
N GLY A 104 -8.90 17.53 5.76
CA GLY A 104 -8.91 16.26 5.02
C GLY A 104 -8.92 16.36 3.48
N SER A 105 -8.63 17.53 2.92
CA SER A 105 -8.42 17.72 1.47
C SER A 105 -7.14 17.07 0.96
N ILE A 106 -6.16 16.85 1.85
CA ILE A 106 -5.03 15.95 1.62
C ILE A 106 -4.96 14.88 2.70
N ILE A 107 -4.43 13.71 2.33
CA ILE A 107 -4.24 12.57 3.22
C ILE A 107 -2.76 12.17 3.16
N LEU A 108 -2.07 12.25 4.30
CA LEU A 108 -0.69 11.80 4.40
C LEU A 108 -0.63 10.28 4.28
N GLN A 109 -0.11 9.81 3.14
CA GLN A 109 -0.06 8.39 2.81
C GLN A 109 1.24 8.13 2.05
N ASP A 110 2.07 7.23 2.58
CA ASP A 110 3.29 6.78 1.92
C ASP A 110 2.97 6.23 0.52
N LYS A 111 3.81 6.58 -0.48
CA LYS A 111 3.64 6.14 -1.87
C LYS A 111 3.47 4.63 -2.01
N ALA A 112 4.19 3.81 -1.24
CA ALA A 112 4.05 2.36 -1.34
C ALA A 112 2.67 1.86 -0.87
N SER A 113 2.05 2.58 0.08
CA SER A 113 0.73 2.25 0.64
C SER A 113 -0.42 2.51 -0.34
N THR A 114 -0.19 3.25 -1.44
CA THR A 114 -1.19 3.49 -2.50
C THR A 114 -1.21 2.36 -3.54
N LEU A 115 -0.12 1.62 -3.67
CA LEU A 115 0.10 0.61 -4.71
C LEU A 115 -0.91 -0.54 -4.69
N PRO A 116 -1.40 -1.07 -3.55
CA PRO A 116 -2.36 -2.18 -3.54
C PRO A 116 -3.67 -1.85 -4.26
N ILE A 117 -4.16 -0.61 -4.10
CA ILE A 117 -5.42 -0.15 -4.69
C ILE A 117 -5.20 0.16 -6.17
N GLN A 118 -4.09 0.82 -6.51
CA GLN A 118 -3.74 1.11 -7.90
C GLN A 118 -3.51 -0.18 -8.71
N ALA A 119 -2.83 -1.16 -8.12
CA ALA A 119 -2.58 -2.47 -8.74
C ALA A 119 -3.87 -3.26 -8.96
N LEU A 120 -4.82 -3.17 -8.01
CA LEU A 120 -6.11 -3.84 -8.10
C LEU A 120 -6.92 -3.31 -9.29
N ASN A 121 -6.74 -2.02 -9.62
CA ASN A 121 -7.42 -1.30 -10.69
C ASN A 121 -8.94 -1.52 -10.59
N VAL A 122 -9.48 -1.02 -9.47
CA VAL A 122 -10.90 -1.07 -9.11
C VAL A 122 -11.69 -0.24 -10.13
N LYS A 123 -12.87 -0.72 -10.49
CA LYS A 123 -13.77 0.01 -11.38
C LYS A 123 -14.68 0.92 -10.57
N GLU A 124 -14.99 2.09 -11.12
CA GLU A 124 -16.05 2.94 -10.59
C GLU A 124 -17.37 2.17 -10.54
N GLY A 125 -18.15 2.38 -9.48
CA GLY A 125 -19.41 1.69 -9.23
C GLY A 125 -19.29 0.30 -8.60
N SER A 126 -18.08 -0.26 -8.47
CA SER A 126 -17.90 -1.58 -7.87
C SER A 126 -17.98 -1.57 -6.35
N ILE A 127 -18.28 -2.74 -5.78
CA ILE A 127 -18.24 -2.98 -4.34
C ILE A 127 -16.91 -3.65 -3.97
N VAL A 128 -16.21 -3.06 -3.00
CA VAL A 128 -14.88 -3.50 -2.55
C VAL A 128 -14.92 -3.80 -1.06
N MET A 129 -14.25 -4.85 -0.63
CA MET A 129 -14.02 -5.11 0.80
C MET A 129 -12.58 -4.77 1.18
N ASP A 130 -12.41 -3.91 2.17
CA ASP A 130 -11.15 -3.67 2.87
C ASP A 130 -11.13 -4.57 4.11
N ALA A 131 -10.37 -5.67 4.05
CA ALA A 131 -10.40 -6.72 5.06
C ALA A 131 -9.69 -6.36 6.38
N CYS A 132 -8.90 -5.28 6.38
CA CYS A 132 -8.13 -4.78 7.53
C CYS A 132 -8.10 -3.25 7.50
N ALA A 133 -9.27 -2.63 7.67
CA ALA A 133 -9.52 -1.27 7.22
C ALA A 133 -8.81 -0.17 8.03
N ALA A 134 -8.68 -0.33 9.35
CA ALA A 134 -8.09 0.75 10.15
C ALA A 134 -6.59 0.90 9.83
N PRO A 135 -6.04 2.14 9.87
CA PRO A 135 -6.69 3.39 10.28
C PRO A 135 -7.48 4.10 9.17
N GLY A 136 -7.66 3.53 7.97
CA GLY A 136 -8.55 4.06 6.93
C GLY A 136 -7.89 4.73 5.73
N ASN A 137 -6.56 4.80 5.67
CA ASN A 137 -5.88 5.41 4.51
C ASN A 137 -6.15 4.67 3.19
N LYS A 138 -6.20 3.33 3.24
CA LYS A 138 -6.56 2.49 2.09
C LYS A 138 -8.05 2.59 1.81
N THR A 139 -8.90 2.50 2.84
CA THR A 139 -10.36 2.64 2.71
C THR A 139 -10.78 3.94 2.04
N THR A 140 -10.19 5.08 2.42
CA THR A 140 -10.47 6.38 1.77
C THR A 140 -10.00 6.42 0.31
N GLN A 141 -8.89 5.75 -0.03
CA GLN A 141 -8.43 5.61 -1.40
C GLN A 141 -9.38 4.73 -2.23
N ILE A 142 -9.83 3.60 -1.67
CA ILE A 142 -10.83 2.72 -2.30
C ILE A 142 -12.11 3.52 -2.57
N ALA A 143 -12.62 4.24 -1.56
CA ALA A 143 -13.79 5.10 -1.69
C ALA A 143 -13.64 6.07 -2.87
N SER A 144 -12.46 6.69 -3.01
CA SER A 144 -12.17 7.63 -4.12
C SER A 144 -12.20 6.95 -5.49
N CYS A 145 -11.77 5.69 -5.57
CA CYS A 145 -11.77 4.92 -6.82
C CYS A 145 -13.16 4.40 -7.22
N VAL A 146 -13.98 3.97 -6.25
CA VAL A 146 -15.31 3.41 -6.56
C VAL A 146 -16.34 4.50 -6.86
N GLY A 147 -16.11 5.74 -6.42
CA GLY A 147 -17.02 6.87 -6.62
C GLY A 147 -18.35 6.71 -5.89
N LEU A 148 -19.25 7.68 -6.06
CA LEU A 148 -20.52 7.74 -5.33
C LEU A 148 -21.50 6.60 -5.64
N ASN A 149 -21.30 5.91 -6.77
CA ASN A 149 -22.15 4.81 -7.23
C ASN A 149 -21.66 3.42 -6.76
N GLY A 150 -20.51 3.36 -6.09
CA GLY A 150 -19.94 2.12 -5.56
C GLY A 150 -20.13 1.97 -4.05
N GLY A 151 -19.28 1.15 -3.44
CA GLY A 151 -19.36 0.89 -2.00
C GLY A 151 -18.13 0.19 -1.43
N VAL A 152 -17.90 0.40 -0.14
CA VAL A 152 -16.80 -0.21 0.59
C VAL A 152 -17.31 -0.89 1.86
N TYR A 153 -17.00 -2.17 2.03
CA TYR A 153 -17.08 -2.84 3.33
C TYR A 153 -15.73 -2.69 4.03
N ALA A 154 -15.69 -1.92 5.11
CA ALA A 154 -14.49 -1.69 5.90
C ALA A 154 -14.50 -2.58 7.14
N ILE A 155 -13.73 -3.66 7.12
CA ILE A 155 -13.69 -4.66 8.17
C ILE A 155 -12.53 -4.37 9.13
N GLU A 156 -12.83 -4.24 10.41
CA GLU A 156 -11.83 -4.11 11.47
C GLU A 156 -12.37 -4.83 12.71
N ARG A 157 -11.49 -5.51 13.47
CA ARG A 157 -11.92 -6.26 14.67
C ARG A 157 -11.68 -5.49 15.96
N ASP A 158 -10.76 -4.52 15.90
CA ASP A 158 -10.32 -3.76 17.06
C ASP A 158 -11.20 -2.51 17.21
N GLU A 159 -11.94 -2.44 18.31
CA GLU A 159 -12.91 -1.38 18.56
C GLU A 159 -12.27 0.00 18.71
N GLU A 160 -11.07 0.09 19.29
CA GLU A 160 -10.34 1.36 19.42
C GLU A 160 -9.88 1.85 18.04
N ARG A 161 -9.40 0.94 17.19
CA ARG A 161 -8.97 1.27 15.83
C ARG A 161 -10.14 1.64 14.92
N ILE A 162 -11.35 1.16 15.20
CA ILE A 162 -12.57 1.62 14.50
C ILE A 162 -12.83 3.09 14.78
N GLN A 163 -12.63 3.58 15.99
CA GLN A 163 -12.80 5.01 16.28
C GLN A 163 -11.84 5.88 15.44
N ILE A 164 -10.61 5.41 15.26
CA ILE A 164 -9.61 6.08 14.41
C ILE A 164 -10.02 6.02 12.92
N LEU A 165 -10.56 4.88 12.47
CA LEU A 165 -11.10 4.71 11.13
C LEU A 165 -12.25 5.68 10.87
N ASP A 166 -13.23 5.74 11.78
CA ASP A 166 -14.39 6.64 11.67
C ASP A 166 -13.95 8.11 11.62
N GLN A 167 -13.03 8.53 12.49
CA GLN A 167 -12.45 9.88 12.45
C GLN A 167 -11.74 10.17 11.13
N THR A 168 -11.04 9.18 10.57
CA THR A 168 -10.34 9.32 9.29
C THR A 168 -11.32 9.46 8.14
N LEU A 169 -12.39 8.66 8.11
CA LEU A 169 -13.45 8.73 7.11
C LEU A 169 -14.23 10.06 7.19
N GLU A 170 -14.55 10.51 8.41
CA GLU A 170 -15.23 11.79 8.65
C GLU A 170 -14.36 12.97 8.19
N ARG A 171 -13.09 13.02 8.61
CA ARG A 171 -12.15 14.07 8.17
C ARG A 171 -12.01 14.08 6.64
N ALA A 172 -11.89 12.90 6.03
CA ALA A 172 -11.82 12.74 4.58
C ALA A 172 -13.15 13.07 3.86
N GLY A 173 -14.24 13.40 4.58
CA GLY A 173 -15.51 13.76 3.98
C GLY A 173 -16.22 12.61 3.28
N ILE A 174 -15.92 11.36 3.67
CA ILE A 174 -16.50 10.18 3.06
C ILE A 174 -17.93 10.00 3.57
N HIS A 175 -18.89 9.93 2.65
CA HIS A 175 -20.30 9.77 3.01
C HIS A 175 -20.55 8.39 3.62
N LYS A 176 -21.37 8.33 4.68
CA LYS A 176 -21.68 7.08 5.41
C LYS A 176 -22.38 6.02 4.56
N SER A 177 -23.04 6.40 3.47
CA SER A 177 -23.62 5.43 2.52
C SER A 177 -22.57 4.75 1.64
N LEU A 178 -21.38 5.34 1.50
CA LEU A 178 -20.32 4.83 0.63
C LEU A 178 -19.46 3.79 1.35
N VAL A 179 -19.23 3.96 2.65
CA VAL A 179 -18.40 3.06 3.45
C VAL A 179 -19.20 2.52 4.63
N LYS A 180 -19.39 1.20 4.65
CA LYS A 180 -19.97 0.47 5.78
C LYS A 180 -18.85 -0.12 6.63
N VAL A 181 -18.66 0.43 7.82
CA VAL A 181 -17.71 -0.08 8.81
C VAL A 181 -18.34 -1.25 9.58
N CYS A 182 -17.61 -2.37 9.69
CA CYS A 182 -18.04 -3.58 10.38
C CYS A 182 -17.01 -3.96 11.46
N ASN A 183 -17.41 -3.94 12.74
CA ASN A 183 -16.61 -4.46 13.85
C ASN A 183 -16.69 -5.99 13.92
N ILE A 184 -15.78 -6.67 13.22
CA ILE A 184 -15.78 -8.14 13.13
C ILE A 184 -14.43 -8.67 12.65
N ASP A 185 -14.05 -9.87 13.10
CA ASP A 185 -12.91 -10.59 12.54
C ASP A 185 -13.24 -11.03 11.11
N PHE A 186 -12.50 -10.50 10.13
CA PHE A 186 -12.64 -10.85 8.72
C PHE A 186 -12.72 -12.37 8.47
N THR A 187 -11.95 -13.19 9.20
CA THR A 187 -11.92 -14.65 9.00
C THR A 187 -13.16 -15.38 9.51
N THR A 188 -14.06 -14.66 10.20
CA THR A 188 -15.33 -15.17 10.72
C THR A 188 -16.53 -14.76 9.88
N LEU A 189 -16.35 -13.87 8.90
CA LEU A 189 -17.41 -13.50 7.96
C LEU A 189 -17.89 -14.72 7.19
N ASN A 190 -19.21 -14.79 6.96
CA ASN A 190 -19.74 -15.72 5.99
C ASN A 190 -19.65 -15.09 4.60
N PRO A 191 -18.86 -15.63 3.66
CA PRO A 191 -18.68 -15.01 2.34
C PRO A 191 -19.96 -14.90 1.51
N ASP A 192 -20.95 -15.77 1.76
CA ASP A 192 -22.23 -15.76 1.06
C ASP A 192 -23.13 -14.57 1.46
N ASP A 193 -22.85 -13.92 2.59
CA ASP A 193 -23.57 -12.71 3.03
C ASP A 193 -23.13 -11.44 2.26
N PHE A 194 -22.06 -11.56 1.46
CA PHE A 194 -21.47 -10.46 0.68
C PHE A 194 -21.36 -10.82 -0.81
N PRO A 195 -22.48 -11.16 -1.47
CA PRO A 195 -22.47 -11.61 -2.87
C PRO A 195 -22.13 -10.48 -3.85
N ASP A 196 -22.24 -9.23 -3.45
CA ASP A 196 -21.97 -8.04 -4.25
C ASP A 196 -20.48 -7.67 -4.32
N VAL A 197 -19.64 -8.20 -3.42
CA VAL A 197 -18.20 -7.89 -3.36
C VAL A 197 -17.45 -8.45 -4.58
N GLU A 198 -16.89 -7.55 -5.39
CA GLU A 198 -16.16 -7.88 -6.61
C GLU A 198 -14.63 -7.89 -6.41
N TYR A 199 -14.15 -7.12 -5.44
CA TYR A 199 -12.73 -6.94 -5.14
C TYR A 199 -12.48 -6.97 -3.63
N ILE A 200 -11.34 -7.53 -3.23
CA ILE A 200 -10.88 -7.49 -1.84
C ILE A 200 -9.50 -6.83 -1.79
N VAL A 201 -9.31 -5.90 -0.85
CA VAL A 201 -8.01 -5.41 -0.40
C VAL A 201 -7.69 -6.10 0.92
N LEU A 202 -6.58 -6.84 0.94
CA LEU A 202 -6.09 -7.56 2.11
C LEU A 202 -4.69 -7.04 2.47
N ASP A 203 -4.64 -6.15 3.47
CA ASP A 203 -3.43 -5.58 4.05
C ASP A 203 -3.30 -6.00 5.53
N PRO A 204 -2.98 -7.28 5.79
CA PRO A 204 -3.00 -7.84 7.14
C PRO A 204 -1.85 -7.34 7.99
N SER A 205 -1.96 -7.56 9.30
CA SER A 205 -0.84 -7.31 10.22
C SER A 205 0.44 -8.04 9.76
N CYS A 206 1.52 -7.27 9.64
CA CYS A 206 2.85 -7.69 9.22
C CYS A 206 3.89 -7.44 10.31
N SER A 207 5.11 -7.94 10.11
CA SER A 207 6.27 -7.58 10.94
C SER A 207 6.57 -6.07 10.98
N SER A 208 6.04 -5.29 10.02
CA SER A 208 6.39 -3.87 9.82
C SER A 208 7.87 -3.60 9.57
N SER A 209 8.63 -4.61 9.16
CA SER A 209 10.08 -4.53 8.90
C SER A 209 10.49 -3.58 7.78
N GLY A 210 9.55 -3.19 6.90
CA GLY A 210 9.76 -2.18 5.86
C GLY A 210 9.54 -0.74 6.31
N ILE A 211 8.91 -0.54 7.47
CA ILE A 211 8.60 0.78 8.05
C ILE A 211 9.47 1.03 9.28
N LEU A 212 9.52 0.03 10.17
CA LEU A 212 10.28 0.04 11.41
C LEU A 212 11.58 -0.73 11.20
N SER A 213 12.68 -0.22 11.75
CA SER A 213 13.95 -0.94 11.82
C SER A 213 13.94 -2.11 12.82
N ASP A 214 12.76 -2.46 13.34
CA ASP A 214 12.62 -3.41 14.44
C ASP A 214 12.53 -4.84 13.90
N VAL A 215 13.40 -5.70 14.41
CA VAL A 215 13.61 -7.02 13.83
C VAL A 215 12.62 -7.99 14.46
N THR A 216 11.43 -8.12 13.85
CA THR A 216 10.53 -9.22 14.19
C THR A 216 11.15 -10.52 13.67
N ILE A 217 11.76 -11.32 14.56
CA ILE A 217 12.46 -12.57 14.21
C ILE A 217 11.70 -13.80 14.76
N GLY A 218 11.90 -14.95 14.13
CA GLY A 218 11.60 -16.26 14.69
C GLY A 218 10.11 -16.57 14.75
N ASN A 219 9.65 -17.17 15.85
CA ASN A 219 8.29 -17.71 15.97
C ASN A 219 7.17 -16.69 15.71
N ARG A 220 7.39 -15.40 16.01
CA ARG A 220 6.39 -14.35 15.72
C ARG A 220 6.20 -14.17 14.22
N LEU A 221 7.28 -14.17 13.45
CA LEU A 221 7.25 -14.01 11.99
C LEU A 221 6.49 -15.17 11.33
N SER A 222 6.74 -16.40 11.77
CA SER A 222 6.01 -17.58 11.28
C SER A 222 4.52 -17.56 11.64
N LYS A 223 4.16 -17.10 12.85
CA LYS A 223 2.75 -16.93 13.24
C LYS A 223 2.03 -15.88 12.40
N LEU A 224 2.70 -14.77 12.09
CA LEU A 224 2.16 -13.72 11.21
C LEU A 224 1.93 -14.27 9.80
N SER A 225 2.93 -14.94 9.21
CA SER A 225 2.80 -15.59 7.90
C SER A 225 1.66 -16.61 7.86
N ALA A 226 1.53 -17.47 8.87
CA ALA A 226 0.43 -18.43 8.96
C ALA A 226 -0.94 -17.74 9.05
N PHE A 227 -1.05 -16.64 9.79
CA PHE A 227 -2.27 -15.84 9.86
C PHE A 227 -2.60 -15.18 8.52
N GLN A 228 -1.61 -14.59 7.85
CA GLN A 228 -1.74 -13.98 6.52
C GLN A 228 -2.22 -15.00 5.49
N PHE A 229 -1.66 -16.22 5.50
CA PHE A 229 -2.14 -17.32 4.67
C PHE A 229 -3.61 -17.65 4.95
N LYS A 230 -4.01 -17.78 6.22
CA LYS A 230 -5.41 -18.05 6.60
C LYS A 230 -6.36 -16.94 6.12
N MET A 231 -5.99 -15.67 6.26
CA MET A 231 -6.80 -14.55 5.78
C MET A 231 -6.94 -14.59 4.26
N LEU A 232 -5.83 -14.81 3.54
CA LEU A 232 -5.88 -14.87 2.08
C LEU A 232 -6.70 -16.06 1.60
N GLU A 233 -6.56 -17.23 2.23
CA GLU A 233 -7.41 -18.40 1.95
C GLU A 233 -8.90 -18.12 2.19
N HIS A 234 -9.24 -17.38 3.25
CA HIS A 234 -10.62 -16.96 3.51
C HIS A 234 -11.15 -16.02 2.43
N ALA A 235 -10.35 -15.03 1.99
CA ALA A 235 -10.72 -14.07 0.95
C ALA A 235 -11.09 -14.75 -0.38
N LEU A 236 -10.48 -15.89 -0.72
CA LEU A 236 -10.77 -16.62 -1.96
C LEU A 236 -12.18 -17.26 -1.98
N LYS A 237 -12.82 -17.39 -0.81
CA LYS A 237 -14.14 -18.02 -0.67
C LYS A 237 -15.30 -17.11 -1.09
N PHE A 238 -15.08 -15.81 -1.18
CA PHE A 238 -16.12 -14.86 -1.60
C PHE A 238 -16.56 -15.11 -3.04
N PRO A 239 -17.85 -15.37 -3.29
CA PRO A 239 -18.32 -16.03 -4.52
C PRO A 239 -18.04 -15.22 -5.78
N ASN A 240 -18.25 -13.90 -5.73
CA ASN A 240 -18.13 -13.01 -6.89
C ASN A 240 -16.81 -12.22 -6.93
N VAL A 241 -15.90 -12.46 -5.99
CA VAL A 241 -14.59 -11.80 -5.99
C VAL A 241 -13.78 -12.21 -7.20
N SER A 242 -13.47 -11.22 -8.04
CA SER A 242 -12.73 -11.38 -9.28
C SER A 242 -11.24 -11.12 -9.13
N LYS A 243 -10.86 -10.21 -8.21
CA LYS A 243 -9.48 -9.95 -7.85
C LYS A 243 -9.31 -9.67 -6.36
N ILE A 244 -8.16 -10.04 -5.83
CA ILE A 244 -7.74 -9.76 -4.46
C ILE A 244 -6.37 -9.09 -4.52
N SER A 245 -6.23 -7.95 -3.85
CA SER A 245 -4.94 -7.36 -3.56
C SER A 245 -4.44 -7.88 -2.23
N TYR A 246 -3.23 -8.44 -2.22
CA TYR A 246 -2.52 -8.80 -1.01
C TYR A 246 -1.32 -7.87 -0.87
N SER A 247 -1.16 -7.24 0.29
CA SER A 247 -0.01 -6.40 0.57
C SER A 247 0.53 -6.56 1.96
N THR A 248 1.82 -6.27 2.13
CA THR A 248 2.43 -6.14 3.45
C THR A 248 3.43 -4.99 3.48
N CYS A 249 3.65 -4.52 4.68
CA CYS A 249 4.72 -3.61 5.09
C CYS A 249 6.03 -4.32 5.48
N SER A 250 6.25 -5.54 4.95
CA SER A 250 7.36 -6.42 5.32
C SER A 250 8.36 -6.60 4.19
N VAL A 251 9.64 -6.71 4.53
CA VAL A 251 10.69 -7.11 3.59
C VAL A 251 10.86 -8.64 3.50
N HIS A 252 10.31 -9.40 4.45
CA HIS A 252 10.57 -10.83 4.58
C HIS A 252 9.74 -11.67 3.61
N LYS A 253 10.42 -12.53 2.85
CA LYS A 253 9.81 -13.43 1.87
C LYS A 253 8.77 -14.41 2.44
N ILE A 254 8.91 -14.80 3.72
CA ILE A 254 7.96 -15.66 4.43
C ILE A 254 6.58 -15.01 4.61
N GLU A 255 6.51 -13.68 4.67
CA GLU A 255 5.25 -12.92 4.71
C GLU A 255 4.82 -12.46 3.32
N ASN A 256 5.58 -12.75 2.27
CA ASN A 256 5.38 -12.15 0.95
C ASN A 256 5.25 -13.26 -0.11
N GLU A 257 6.33 -13.56 -0.83
CA GLU A 257 6.35 -14.54 -1.91
C GLU A 257 5.90 -15.92 -1.44
N GLU A 258 6.34 -16.38 -0.27
CA GLU A 258 6.00 -17.71 0.23
C GLU A 258 4.50 -17.86 0.51
N VAL A 259 3.84 -16.80 0.99
CA VAL A 259 2.38 -16.80 1.22
C VAL A 259 1.65 -16.93 -0.11
N ILE A 260 2.02 -16.10 -1.10
CA ILE A 260 1.34 -16.09 -2.40
C ILE A 260 1.56 -17.38 -3.16
N GLU A 261 2.79 -17.89 -3.20
CA GLU A 261 3.12 -19.12 -3.92
C GLU A 261 2.42 -20.35 -3.31
N ALA A 262 2.33 -20.41 -1.97
CA ALA A 262 1.56 -21.45 -1.29
C ALA A 262 0.07 -21.36 -1.64
N ILE A 263 -0.50 -20.15 -1.70
CA ILE A 263 -1.91 -19.93 -2.03
C ILE A 263 -2.23 -20.34 -3.47
N VAL A 264 -1.48 -19.87 -4.47
CA VAL A 264 -1.79 -20.19 -5.87
C VAL A 264 -1.54 -21.66 -6.22
N LYS A 265 -0.61 -22.32 -5.50
CA LYS A 265 -0.43 -23.78 -5.57
C LYS A 265 -1.67 -24.53 -5.05
N LYS A 266 -2.27 -24.07 -3.96
CA LYS A 266 -3.45 -24.70 -3.34
C LYS A 266 -4.76 -24.34 -4.06
N HIS A 267 -4.85 -23.15 -4.64
CA HIS A 267 -6.06 -22.61 -5.27
C HIS A 267 -5.82 -22.27 -6.75
N PRO A 268 -5.74 -23.27 -7.66
CA PRO A 268 -5.37 -23.06 -9.06
C PRO A 268 -6.39 -22.23 -9.88
N HIS A 269 -7.57 -21.97 -9.33
CA HIS A 269 -8.57 -21.08 -9.92
C HIS A 269 -8.27 -19.59 -9.70
N PHE A 270 -7.24 -19.26 -8.92
CA PHE A 270 -6.66 -17.93 -8.82
C PHE A 270 -5.23 -17.93 -9.36
N LYS A 271 -4.89 -16.91 -10.15
CA LYS A 271 -3.54 -16.72 -10.70
C LYS A 271 -2.99 -15.35 -10.34
N VAL A 272 -1.68 -15.27 -10.18
CA VAL A 272 -0.97 -13.99 -10.02
C VAL A 272 -1.09 -13.19 -11.31
N GLN A 273 -1.60 -11.97 -11.21
CA GLN A 273 -1.70 -11.01 -12.30
C GLN A 273 -0.47 -10.09 -12.31
N HIS A 274 0.15 -9.90 -13.49
CA HIS A 274 1.20 -8.91 -13.68
C HIS A 274 0.57 -7.50 -13.70
N VAL A 275 0.93 -6.68 -12.72
CA VAL A 275 0.39 -5.34 -12.46
C VAL A 275 1.52 -4.30 -12.37
N LEU A 276 1.16 -3.02 -12.44
CA LEU A 276 2.10 -1.89 -12.30
C LEU A 276 3.37 -2.08 -13.15
N LYS A 277 3.19 -2.34 -14.46
CA LYS A 277 4.30 -2.68 -15.38
C LYS A 277 5.40 -1.64 -15.45
N LYS A 278 5.07 -0.36 -15.23
CA LYS A 278 6.01 0.77 -15.18
C LYS A 278 6.84 0.83 -13.89
N TRP A 279 6.36 0.21 -12.81
CA TRP A 279 7.11 0.11 -11.56
C TRP A 279 8.29 -0.84 -11.71
N PRO A 280 9.54 -0.46 -11.41
CA PRO A 280 10.69 -1.32 -11.74
C PRO A 280 11.00 -2.37 -10.66
N THR A 281 10.76 -2.07 -9.40
CA THR A 281 11.15 -2.95 -8.28
C THR A 281 10.18 -4.13 -8.17
N ARG A 282 10.67 -5.35 -8.42
CA ARG A 282 9.88 -6.59 -8.46
C ARG A 282 10.13 -7.49 -7.26
N GLY A 283 9.34 -8.56 -7.15
CA GLY A 283 9.58 -9.64 -6.21
C GLY A 283 10.88 -10.37 -6.46
N LEU A 284 11.20 -11.31 -5.57
CA LEU A 284 12.44 -12.08 -5.65
C LEU A 284 12.42 -13.07 -6.83
N ASN A 285 13.46 -13.03 -7.67
CA ASN A 285 13.59 -13.84 -8.89
C ASN A 285 13.67 -15.36 -8.63
N GLU A 286 13.95 -15.78 -7.39
CA GLU A 286 13.96 -17.19 -6.99
C GLU A 286 12.54 -17.81 -6.92
N TYR A 287 11.48 -17.00 -7.01
CA TYR A 287 10.09 -17.46 -7.01
C TYR A 287 9.47 -17.40 -8.42
N PRO A 288 8.63 -18.38 -8.80
CA PRO A 288 8.04 -18.48 -10.14
C PRO A 288 7.29 -17.23 -10.62
N HIS A 289 6.70 -16.46 -9.71
CA HIS A 289 5.94 -15.25 -10.02
C HIS A 289 6.66 -13.96 -9.57
N GLY A 290 7.96 -14.01 -9.27
CA GLY A 290 8.73 -12.86 -8.78
C GLY A 290 8.59 -11.61 -9.67
N ASP A 291 8.58 -11.78 -11.00
CA ASP A 291 8.41 -10.72 -11.99
C ASP A 291 7.03 -10.04 -11.98
N LYS A 292 6.02 -10.71 -11.40
CA LYS A 292 4.63 -10.22 -11.31
C LYS A 292 4.33 -9.56 -9.97
N PHE A 293 5.15 -9.81 -8.96
CA PHE A 293 5.05 -9.15 -7.66
C PHE A 293 5.67 -7.76 -7.73
N VAL A 294 5.15 -6.85 -6.92
CA VAL A 294 5.69 -5.51 -6.74
C VAL A 294 6.33 -5.44 -5.37
N ARG A 295 7.57 -4.97 -5.32
CA ARG A 295 8.23 -4.59 -4.06
C ARG A 295 8.57 -3.11 -4.12
N ALA A 296 8.73 -2.50 -2.96
CA ALA A 296 9.26 -1.16 -2.81
C ALA A 296 10.22 -1.15 -1.62
N THR A 297 11.28 -0.34 -1.69
CA THR A 297 12.12 -0.02 -0.53
C THR A 297 12.49 1.47 -0.53
N PHE A 298 13.00 1.95 0.60
CA PHE A 298 13.43 3.33 0.68
C PHE A 298 14.63 3.61 -0.25
N GLU A 299 15.57 2.68 -0.30
CA GLU A 299 16.81 2.78 -1.08
C GLU A 299 16.53 2.85 -2.58
N THR A 300 15.56 2.06 -3.06
CA THR A 300 15.23 1.94 -4.49
C THR A 300 14.14 2.90 -4.94
N ASP A 301 13.17 3.22 -4.08
CA ASP A 301 11.90 3.85 -4.47
C ASP A 301 11.52 5.09 -3.64
N LEU A 302 12.34 5.47 -2.65
CA LEU A 302 12.13 6.62 -1.75
C LEU A 302 10.77 6.58 -1.01
N CYS A 303 10.26 5.37 -0.78
CA CYS A 303 9.04 5.11 -0.02
C CYS A 303 9.27 3.95 0.97
N SER A 304 8.23 3.55 1.71
CA SER A 304 8.39 2.50 2.71
C SER A 304 8.57 1.12 2.10
N GLY A 305 9.25 0.23 2.84
CA GLY A 305 9.40 -1.17 2.46
C GLY A 305 8.03 -1.85 2.35
N PHE A 306 7.70 -2.39 1.17
CA PHE A 306 6.36 -2.85 0.87
C PHE A 306 6.35 -3.98 -0.15
N PHE A 307 5.29 -4.80 -0.11
CA PHE A 307 5.03 -5.88 -1.06
C PHE A 307 3.58 -5.82 -1.52
N VAL A 308 3.34 -6.08 -2.81
CA VAL A 308 1.99 -6.18 -3.40
C VAL A 308 1.93 -7.35 -4.40
N ALA A 309 0.86 -8.14 -4.29
CA ALA A 309 0.49 -9.16 -5.28
C ALA A 309 -1.01 -9.09 -5.57
N ILE A 310 -1.39 -9.23 -6.84
CA ILE A 310 -2.79 -9.31 -7.25
C ILE A 310 -3.12 -10.75 -7.67
N LEU A 311 -4.08 -11.36 -6.98
CA LEU A 311 -4.67 -12.64 -7.38
C LEU A 311 -5.93 -12.39 -8.18
N LYS A 312 -6.04 -12.99 -9.36
CA LYS A 312 -7.21 -12.89 -10.23
C LYS A 312 -7.89 -14.25 -10.37
N ARG A 313 -9.20 -14.30 -10.13
CA ARG A 313 -10.04 -15.49 -10.37
C ARG A 313 -10.12 -15.76 -11.87
N ILE A 314 -9.88 -17.00 -12.27
CA ILE A 314 -10.06 -17.45 -13.65
C ILE A 314 -11.50 -17.93 -13.80
N LYS A 315 -12.23 -17.43 -14.81
CA LYS A 315 -13.52 -18.03 -15.19
C LYS A 315 -13.25 -19.44 -15.72
N MET A 316 -13.73 -20.47 -15.01
CA MET A 316 -13.70 -21.82 -15.55
C MET A 316 -14.61 -21.86 -16.78
N LYS A 317 -14.07 -22.25 -17.94
CA LYS A 317 -14.92 -22.62 -19.08
C LYS A 317 -15.78 -23.80 -18.61
N LYS A 318 -17.11 -23.67 -18.68
CA LYS A 318 -18.01 -24.83 -18.54
C LYS A 318 -17.52 -25.87 -19.54
N MET A 319 -17.04 -27.00 -19.05
CA MET A 319 -16.73 -28.15 -19.88
C MET A 319 -18.09 -28.63 -20.38
N ASN A 320 -18.43 -28.34 -21.62
CA ASN A 320 -19.62 -28.90 -22.25
C ASN A 320 -19.50 -30.41 -22.13
N ARG A 321 -20.32 -31.01 -21.26
CA ARG A 321 -20.59 -32.45 -21.31
C ARG A 321 -21.26 -32.65 -22.67
N LYS A 322 -20.47 -33.12 -23.64
CA LYS A 322 -21.04 -33.85 -24.77
C LYS A 322 -21.57 -35.14 -24.18
N GLU A 323 -22.88 -35.19 -24.03
CA GLU A 323 -23.60 -36.47 -23.98
C GLU A 323 -23.56 -37.02 -25.40
N ASP A 324 -22.72 -38.04 -25.60
CA ASP A 324 -22.91 -39.07 -26.63
C ASP A 324 -23.32 -40.34 -25.88
#